data_AF-A0A1B2EZB8-F1
#
_entry.id   AF-A0A1B2EZB8-F1
#
_cell.length_a   1.000
_cell.length_b   1.000
_cell.length_c   1.000
_cell.angle_alpha   90.00
_cell.angle_beta   90.00
_cell.angle_gamma   90.00
#
_symmetry.space_group_name_H-M   'P 1'
#
loop_
_entity.id
_entity.type
_entity.pdbx_description
1 polymer ?
#
loop_
_entity_poly.entity_id
_entity_poly.type
_entity_poly.pdbx_seq_one_letter_code
_entity_poly.pdbx_strand_id
1 'polypeptide(L)' 'MPNQYCERWEGPIRGLRLPLATWNRLQEEGITTIDQLEAAADRLEQLVGIGSKMAQLIREELARVSAPEEQT' A
#
# COMPACT_ATOMS: atom_id res chain seq x y z
N MET A 1 -20.63 13.98 6.03
CA MET A 1 -20.00 12.65 6.20
C MET A 1 -18.55 12.80 5.80
N PRO A 2 -17.55 12.64 6.69
CA PRO A 2 -16.16 12.64 6.27
C PRO A 2 -15.95 11.47 5.29
N ASN A 3 -15.29 11.74 4.17
CA ASN A 3 -15.10 10.80 3.09
C ASN A 3 -14.03 9.77 3.52
N GLN A 4 -14.45 8.75 4.28
CA GLN A 4 -13.61 7.70 4.89
C GLN A 4 -12.70 6.98 3.87
N TYR A 5 -13.01 7.10 2.58
CA TYR A 5 -12.23 6.60 1.47
C TYR A 5 -10.87 7.31 1.28
N CYS A 6 -10.69 8.52 1.81
CA CYS A 6 -9.45 9.31 1.70
C CYS A 6 -8.56 9.29 2.95
N GLU A 7 -9.09 8.83 4.09
CA GLU A 7 -8.29 8.70 5.31
C GLU A 7 -7.29 7.55 5.14
N ARG A 8 -6.02 7.80 5.44
CA ARG A 8 -4.96 6.78 5.36
C ARG A 8 -4.96 6.00 6.68
N TRP A 9 -5.21 4.70 6.59
CA TRP A 9 -5.30 3.81 7.74
C TRP A 9 -4.07 2.92 7.82
N GLU A 10 -3.60 2.69 9.05
CA GLU A 10 -2.63 1.65 9.32
C GLU A 10 -3.36 0.31 9.19
N GLY A 11 -3.00 -0.45 8.15
CA GLY A 11 -3.69 -1.69 7.81
C GLY A 11 -3.05 -2.92 8.44
N PRO A 12 -3.24 -4.12 7.85
CA PRO A 12 -2.63 -5.36 8.34
C PRO A 12 -1.09 -5.33 8.31
N ILE A 13 -0.51 -4.48 7.46
CA ILE A 13 0.92 -4.23 7.42
C ILE A 13 1.26 -3.05 8.33
N ARG A 14 2.00 -3.32 9.40
CA ARG A 14 2.47 -2.27 10.33
C ARG A 14 3.34 -1.24 9.60
N GLY A 15 3.16 0.03 9.98
CA GLY A 15 3.92 1.16 9.42
C GLY A 15 3.41 1.66 8.06
N LEU A 16 2.64 0.85 7.33
CA LEU A 16 2.12 1.23 6.02
C LEU A 16 0.78 1.95 6.15
N ARG A 17 0.69 3.18 5.63
CA ARG A 17 -0.53 4.00 5.70
C ARG A 17 -1.14 4.21 4.32
N LEU A 18 -2.08 3.34 3.97
CA LEU A 18 -2.78 3.38 2.69
C LEU A 18 -4.26 3.75 2.86
N PRO A 19 -4.90 4.33 1.83
CA PRO A 19 -6.35 4.47 1.79
C PRO A 19 -7.05 3.10 1.93
N LEU A 20 -8.22 3.08 2.58
CA LEU A 20 -8.98 1.84 2.78
C LEU A 20 -9.34 1.13 1.46
N ALA A 21 -9.64 1.90 0.41
CA ALA A 21 -9.90 1.36 -0.92
C ALA A 21 -8.71 0.57 -1.48
N THR A 22 -7.49 1.04 -1.20
CA THR A 22 -6.26 0.36 -1.59
C THR A 22 -6.07 -0.93 -0.78
N TRP A 23 -6.36 -0.89 0.53
CA TRP A 23 -6.33 -2.09 1.37
C TRP A 23 -7.28 -3.19 0.89
N ASN A 24 -8.51 -2.83 0.53
CA ASN A 24 -9.48 -3.78 0.00
C ASN A 24 -8.97 -4.45 -1.28
N ARG A 25 -8.38 -3.67 -2.20
CA ARG A 25 -7.81 -4.20 -3.45
C ARG A 25 -6.62 -5.12 -3.21
N LEU A 26 -5.71 -4.74 -2.30
CA LEU A 26 -4.58 -5.59 -1.92
C LEU A 26 -5.07 -6.91 -1.31
N GLN A 27 -6.11 -6.86 -0.47
CA GLN A 27 -6.71 -8.05 0.13
C GLN A 27 -7.41 -8.95 -0.89
N GLU A 28 -8.11 -8.38 -1.89
CA GLU A 28 -8.68 -9.15 -3.01
C GLU A 28 -7.62 -9.90 -3.81
N GLU A 29 -6.42 -9.31 -3.94
CA GLU A 29 -5.25 -9.91 -4.59
C GLU A 29 -4.43 -10.83 -3.65
N GLY A 30 -4.89 -11.01 -2.40
CA GLY A 30 -4.22 -11.84 -1.39
C GLY A 30 -3.00 -11.19 -0.71
N ILE A 31 -2.67 -9.95 -1.04
CA ILE A 31 -1.51 -9.23 -0.53
C ILE A 31 -1.79 -8.74 0.90
N THR A 32 -1.16 -9.38 1.87
CA THR A 32 -1.38 -9.11 3.31
C THR A 32 -0.09 -8.84 4.09
N THR A 33 1.08 -9.01 3.47
CA THR A 33 2.40 -8.81 4.10
C THR A 33 3.29 -7.89 3.26
N ILE A 34 4.34 -7.32 3.88
CA ILE A 34 5.33 -6.45 3.20
C ILE A 34 5.99 -7.21 2.05
N ASP A 35 6.47 -8.43 2.26
CA ASP A 35 7.14 -9.21 1.22
C ASP A 35 6.24 -9.47 0.00
N GLN A 36 4.96 -9.74 0.24
CA GLN A 36 3.99 -9.93 -0.84
C GLN A 36 3.70 -8.63 -1.58
N LEU A 37 3.66 -7.52 -0.86
CA LEU A 37 3.45 -6.19 -1.43
C LEU A 37 4.66 -5.75 -2.26
N GLU A 38 5.87 -6.03 -1.80
CA GLU A 38 7.14 -5.76 -2.49
C GLU A 38 7.25 -6.62 -3.76
N ALA A 39 6.98 -7.92 -3.67
CA ALA A 39 6.93 -8.81 -4.83
C ALA A 39 5.83 -8.42 -5.83
N ALA A 40 4.76 -7.76 -5.37
CA ALA A 40 3.70 -7.26 -6.22
C ALA A 40 3.93 -5.83 -6.72
N ALA A 41 4.91 -5.08 -6.20
CA ALA A 41 5.06 -3.64 -6.42
C ALA A 41 5.22 -3.26 -7.90
N ASP A 42 5.86 -4.13 -8.67
CA ASP A 42 6.05 -3.97 -10.12
C ASP A 42 4.77 -4.24 -10.93
N ARG A 43 3.88 -5.10 -10.43
CA ARG A 43 2.61 -5.46 -11.08
C ARG A 43 1.40 -4.70 -10.53
N LEU A 44 1.55 -3.87 -9.50
CA LEU A 44 0.45 -3.10 -8.91
C LEU A 44 -0.31 -2.27 -9.94
N GLU A 45 0.39 -1.67 -10.92
CA GLU A 45 -0.22 -0.88 -12.00
C GLU A 45 -1.04 -1.71 -12.98
N GLN A 46 -0.85 -3.03 -13.00
CA GLN A 46 -1.59 -3.97 -13.84
C GLN A 46 -2.86 -4.47 -13.14
N LEU A 47 -3.01 -4.21 -11.84
CA LEU A 47 -4.17 -4.65 -11.07
C LEU A 47 -5.38 -3.77 -11.37
N VAL A 48 -6.51 -4.42 -11.66
CA VAL A 48 -7.76 -3.72 -11.94
C VAL A 48 -8.20 -2.94 -10.69
N GLY A 49 -8.28 -1.61 -10.83
CA GLY A 49 -8.64 -0.73 -9.72
C GLY A 49 -7.46 -0.19 -8.92
N ILE A 50 -6.21 -0.58 -9.24
CA ILE A 50 -5.00 0.11 -8.78
C ILE A 50 -4.38 0.82 -9.99
N GLY A 51 -4.78 2.07 -10.22
CA GLY A 51 -4.15 2.90 -11.25
C GLY A 51 -2.73 3.33 -10.85
N SER A 52 -1.94 3.85 -11.80
CA SER A 52 -0.55 4.28 -11.58
C SER A 52 -0.37 5.22 -10.38
N LYS A 53 -1.35 6.09 -10.11
CA LYS A 53 -1.32 6.98 -8.94
C LYS A 53 -1.39 6.23 -7.61
N MET A 54 -2.20 5.17 -7.52
CA MET A 54 -2.27 4.35 -6.31
C MET A 54 -1.04 3.45 -6.18
N ALA A 55 -0.55 2.88 -7.29
CA ALA A 55 0.68 2.09 -7.29
C ALA A 55 1.89 2.91 -6.82
N GLN A 56 2.00 4.17 -7.28
CA GLN A 56 3.06 5.07 -6.84
C GLN A 56 3.00 5.33 -5.33
N LEU A 57 1.81 5.64 -4.80
CA LEU A 57 1.62 5.87 -3.36
C LEU A 57 2.02 4.64 -2.53
N ILE A 58 1.66 3.44 -3.00
CA ILE A 58 2.05 2.19 -2.34
C ILE A 58 3.58 2.05 -2.34
N ARG A 59 4.26 2.30 -3.46
CA ARG A 59 5.73 2.25 -3.53
C ARG A 59 6.40 3.27 -2.62
N GLU A 60 5.85 4.48 -2.50
CA GLU A 60 6.37 5.51 -1.60
C GLU A 60 6.26 5.11 -0.12
N GLU A 61 5.10 4.58 0.29
CA GLU A 61 4.91 4.10 1.66
C GLU A 61 5.72 2.82 1.92
N LEU A 62 5.84 1.92 0.94
CA LEU A 62 6.69 0.74 1.02
C LEU A 62 8.16 1.14 1.19
N ALA A 63 8.66 2.07 0.37
CA ALA A 63 10.02 2.59 0.49
C ALA A 63 10.28 3.25 1.85
N ARG A 64 9.27 3.90 2.44
CA ARG A 64 9.39 4.46 3.80
C ARG A 64 9.52 3.38 4.87
N VAL A 65 8.75 2.29 4.77
CA VAL A 65 8.74 1.21 5.76
C VAL A 65 9.92 0.26 5.58
N SER A 66 10.34 0.02 4.34
CA SER A 66 11.49 -0.82 3.99
C SER A 66 12.81 -0.08 4.06
N ALA A 67 12.81 1.27 4.10
CA ALA A 67 14.01 2.00 4.45
C ALA A 67 14.41 1.54 5.86
N PRO A 68 15.58 0.90 6.04
CA PRO A 68 16.11 0.74 7.37
C PRO A 68 16.18 2.16 7.94
N GLU A 69 15.72 2.35 9.17
CA GLU A 69 15.94 3.60 9.87
C GLU A 69 17.46 3.82 9.93
N GLU A 70 18.04 4.49 8.93
CA GLU A 70 19.29 5.22 9.05
C GLU A 70 18.96 6.45 9.92
N GLN A 71 18.65 6.16 11.18
CA GLN A 71 18.65 7.13 12.26
C GLN A 71 19.89 6.82 13.09
N THR A 72 20.98 7.45 12.65
CA THR A 72 22.07 8.05 13.45
C THR A 72 21.93 7.93 14.96
#